data_AF-A0A2C5XNQ4-F1
#
_entry.id   AF-A0A2C5XNQ4-F1
#
_cell.length_a   1.000
_cell.length_b   1.000
_cell.length_c   1.000
_cell.angle_alpha   90.00
_cell.angle_beta   90.00
_cell.angle_gamma   90.00
#
_symmetry.space_group_name_H-M   'P 1'
#
loop_
_entity.id
_entity.type
_entity.pdbx_description
1 polymer ?
#
loop_
_entity_poly.entity_id
_entity_poly.type
_entity_poly.pdbx_seq_one_letter_code
_entity_poly.pdbx_strand_id
1 'polypeptide(L)'
;MPALNTNGPGFDPDVDRMLEDDNESPPYSPTEEAQDPDVVWRGSLAMSSIADFPANAKHVGGANFASFGPWSRLIPKRMTVAGRIPQQSAIEYLCSLRYSNLTDIVVVSITPASAGSRPEFSKLVDYFISKNRYGVVGNKVAGNVRDTYLVPVPAGEDGHPEFMLNLVDNYIPKSRAEPMLLAQQQQQQQQQPPAASRPGRGATR
;
A
#
# COMPACT_ATOMS: atom_id res chain seq x y z
N MET A 1 -34.04 -15.81 -68.08
CA MET A 1 -34.99 -15.60 -66.97
C MET A 1 -35.63 -16.94 -66.64
N PRO A 2 -35.56 -17.36 -65.38
CA PRO A 2 -36.80 -17.49 -64.61
C PRO A 2 -36.70 -16.76 -63.25
N ALA A 3 -37.85 -16.25 -62.80
CA ALA A 3 -38.01 -15.47 -61.59
C ALA A 3 -37.93 -16.37 -60.34
N LEU A 4 -37.14 -15.95 -59.35
CA LEU A 4 -37.20 -16.49 -58.00
C LEU A 4 -37.86 -15.45 -57.10
N ASN A 5 -39.08 -15.77 -56.68
CA ASN A 5 -39.86 -15.03 -55.71
C ASN A 5 -39.02 -14.72 -54.47
N THR A 6 -38.86 -13.44 -54.16
CA THR A 6 -38.40 -12.96 -52.86
C THR A 6 -39.54 -13.08 -51.86
N ASN A 7 -39.70 -14.26 -51.26
CA ASN A 7 -40.38 -14.37 -49.98
C ASN A 7 -39.31 -14.41 -48.89
N GLY A 8 -39.14 -13.27 -48.21
CA GLY A 8 -38.32 -13.18 -47.01
C GLY A 8 -38.80 -14.19 -45.96
N PRO A 9 -37.91 -14.63 -45.04
CA PRO A 9 -38.31 -15.54 -44.01
C PRO A 9 -39.45 -14.89 -43.21
N GLY A 10 -40.56 -15.62 -43.11
CA GLY A 10 -41.71 -15.21 -42.32
C GLY A 10 -41.28 -14.92 -40.89
N PHE A 11 -41.93 -13.92 -40.29
CA PHE A 11 -41.89 -13.69 -38.86
C PHE A 11 -42.32 -14.99 -38.15
N ASP A 12 -41.36 -15.66 -37.54
CA ASP A 12 -41.60 -16.82 -36.68
C ASP A 12 -41.56 -16.31 -35.22
N PRO A 13 -42.73 -16.14 -34.57
CA PRO A 13 -42.81 -15.60 -33.22
C PRO A 13 -42.20 -16.54 -32.16
N ASP A 14 -41.96 -17.80 -32.49
CA ASP A 14 -41.32 -18.75 -31.59
C ASP A 14 -39.80 -18.61 -31.62
N VAL A 15 -39.22 -18.19 -32.76
CA VAL A 15 -37.79 -17.90 -32.91
C VAL A 15 -37.41 -16.57 -32.25
N ASP A 16 -38.23 -15.53 -32.42
CA ASP A 16 -38.01 -14.24 -31.74
C ASP A 16 -38.11 -14.38 -30.21
N ARG A 17 -39.01 -15.25 -29.72
CA ARG A 17 -39.15 -15.52 -28.28
C ARG A 17 -37.97 -16.29 -27.68
N MET A 18 -37.17 -17.00 -28.48
CA MET A 18 -35.93 -17.64 -28.02
C MET A 18 -34.73 -16.68 -28.01
N LEU A 19 -34.77 -15.59 -28.78
CA LEU A 19 -33.66 -14.62 -28.87
C LEU A 19 -33.68 -13.58 -27.73
N GLU A 20 -34.83 -13.38 -27.09
CA GLU A 20 -35.01 -12.36 -26.06
C GLU A 20 -34.56 -12.81 -24.65
N ASP A 21 -34.37 -14.11 -24.40
CA ASP A 21 -34.09 -14.64 -23.05
C ASP A 21 -32.59 -14.80 -22.72
N ASP A 22 -31.69 -14.52 -23.67
CA ASP A 22 -30.23 -14.69 -23.49
C ASP A 22 -29.43 -13.36 -23.44
N ASN A 23 -30.06 -12.19 -23.53
CA ASN A 23 -29.36 -10.90 -23.57
C ASN A 23 -29.51 -10.00 -22.32
N GLU A 24 -30.10 -10.48 -21.23
CA GLU A 24 -30.10 -9.73 -19.97
C GLU A 24 -29.04 -10.26 -19.00
N SER A 25 -27.80 -10.29 -19.48
CA SER A 25 -26.66 -10.26 -18.55
C SER A 25 -26.75 -8.91 -17.81
N PRO A 26 -26.84 -8.89 -16.46
CA PRO A 26 -26.82 -7.63 -15.73
C PRO A 26 -25.57 -6.86 -16.17
N PRO A 27 -25.63 -5.51 -16.26
CA PRO A 27 -24.49 -4.73 -16.69
C PRO A 27 -23.30 -5.15 -15.83
N TYR A 28 -22.30 -5.77 -16.46
CA TYR A 28 -21.03 -6.07 -15.82
C TYR A 28 -20.41 -4.71 -15.54
N SER A 29 -20.80 -4.10 -14.43
CA SER A 29 -19.91 -3.20 -13.72
C SER A 29 -18.84 -4.14 -13.20
N PRO A 30 -17.58 -4.05 -13.63
CA PRO A 30 -16.48 -4.54 -12.83
C PRO A 30 -16.44 -3.61 -11.61
N THR A 31 -17.43 -3.74 -10.74
CA THR A 31 -17.40 -3.16 -9.42
C THR A 31 -16.33 -3.97 -8.74
N GLU A 32 -15.18 -3.34 -8.53
CA GLU A 32 -14.08 -3.88 -7.76
C GLU A 32 -13.28 -4.94 -8.54
N GLU A 33 -12.26 -4.47 -9.28
CA GLU A 33 -11.02 -5.23 -9.43
C GLU A 33 -10.78 -5.97 -8.11
N ALA A 34 -10.84 -7.31 -8.16
CA ALA A 34 -10.79 -8.22 -7.01
C ALA A 34 -10.05 -7.56 -5.84
N GLN A 35 -10.79 -7.19 -4.78
CA GLN A 35 -10.18 -6.53 -3.63
C GLN A 35 -9.15 -7.51 -3.04
N ASP A 36 -7.91 -7.35 -3.46
CA ASP A 36 -6.79 -8.13 -2.96
C ASP A 36 -6.76 -7.93 -1.44
N PRO A 37 -7.05 -8.99 -0.65
CA PRO A 37 -7.30 -8.88 0.78
C PRO A 37 -6.06 -8.42 1.55
N ASP A 38 -4.88 -8.52 0.94
CA ASP A 38 -3.62 -8.10 1.53
C ASP A 38 -3.35 -6.60 1.34
N VAL A 39 -4.15 -5.91 0.52
CA VAL A 39 -4.00 -4.46 0.29
C VAL A 39 -4.54 -3.71 1.50
N VAL A 40 -3.61 -3.18 2.31
CA VAL A 40 -3.91 -2.44 3.54
C VAL A 40 -4.14 -0.95 3.33
N TRP A 41 -3.70 -0.41 2.19
CA TRP A 41 -3.85 1.00 1.86
C TRP A 41 -4.01 1.22 0.36
N ARG A 42 -4.87 2.18 -0.01
CA ARG A 42 -5.09 2.65 -1.38
C ARG A 42 -5.09 4.17 -1.38
N GLY A 43 -4.29 4.77 -2.25
CA GLY A 43 -4.11 6.21 -2.28
C GLY A 43 -3.26 6.66 -3.47
N SER A 44 -2.46 7.70 -3.26
CA SER A 44 -1.55 8.22 -4.28
C SER A 44 -0.20 8.60 -3.67
N LEU A 45 0.87 8.51 -4.46
CA LEU A 45 2.20 8.95 -4.09
C LEU A 45 2.68 10.03 -5.07
N ALA A 46 3.10 11.17 -4.54
CA ALA A 46 3.53 12.31 -5.33
C ALA A 46 4.89 12.84 -4.87
N MET A 47 5.74 13.14 -5.83
CA MET A 47 6.99 13.86 -5.66
C MET A 47 7.09 14.93 -6.76
N SER A 48 7.12 16.20 -6.36
CA SER A 48 7.13 17.33 -7.28
C SER A 48 8.19 17.18 -8.38
N SER A 49 7.74 17.37 -9.62
CA SER A 49 8.56 17.28 -10.84
C SER A 49 9.10 15.89 -11.19
N ILE A 50 8.85 14.85 -10.38
CA ILE A 50 9.31 13.48 -10.63
C ILE A 50 8.14 12.56 -11.03
N ALA A 51 7.14 12.41 -10.16
CA ALA A 51 6.06 11.43 -10.31
C ALA A 51 4.82 11.82 -9.48
N ASP A 52 3.62 11.45 -9.94
CA ASP A 52 2.34 11.65 -9.25
C ASP A 52 1.31 10.58 -9.69
N PHE A 53 1.26 9.47 -8.96
CA PHE A 53 0.51 8.30 -9.40
C PHE A 53 -0.34 7.67 -8.29
N PRO A 54 -1.47 7.03 -8.66
CA PRO A 54 -2.24 6.21 -7.72
C PRO A 54 -1.47 4.93 -7.37
N ALA A 55 -1.54 4.54 -6.10
CA ALA A 55 -0.76 3.45 -5.54
C ALA A 55 -1.55 2.64 -4.50
N ASN A 56 -1.17 1.37 -4.35
CA ASN A 56 -1.63 0.46 -3.31
C ASN A 56 -0.46 0.13 -2.38
N ALA A 57 -0.75 -0.36 -1.16
CA ALA A 57 0.27 -0.90 -0.28
C ALA A 57 -0.15 -2.17 0.44
N LYS A 58 0.82 -3.04 0.71
CA LYS A 58 0.69 -4.26 1.51
C LYS A 58 1.65 -4.22 2.70
N HIS A 59 1.25 -4.75 3.86
CA HIS A 59 2.16 -4.88 5.01
C HIS A 59 3.25 -5.90 4.71
N VAL A 60 4.50 -5.55 5.00
CA VAL A 60 5.68 -6.40 4.72
C VAL A 60 6.67 -6.49 5.88
N GLY A 61 6.41 -5.84 7.02
CA GLY A 61 7.25 -6.02 8.19
C GLY A 61 6.94 -5.10 9.36
N GLY A 62 7.51 -5.43 10.51
CA GLY A 62 7.22 -4.77 11.77
C GLY A 62 5.78 -4.99 12.26
N ALA A 63 5.30 -4.14 13.16
CA ALA A 63 3.98 -4.28 13.77
C ALA A 63 2.86 -4.26 12.72
N ASN A 64 1.93 -5.20 12.81
CA ASN A 64 0.74 -5.19 11.97
C ASN A 64 -0.30 -4.23 12.57
N PHE A 65 -0.50 -3.09 11.91
CA PHE A 65 -1.38 -2.04 12.41
C PHE A 65 -2.87 -2.42 12.41
N ALA A 66 -3.28 -3.44 11.64
CA ALA A 66 -4.66 -3.90 11.61
C ALA A 66 -5.18 -4.31 13.00
N SER A 67 -4.29 -4.76 13.89
CA SER A 67 -4.59 -5.12 15.28
C SER A 67 -4.84 -3.90 16.20
N PHE A 68 -4.44 -2.70 15.78
CA PHE A 68 -4.48 -1.47 16.58
C PHE A 68 -5.50 -0.46 16.06
N GLY A 69 -5.81 -0.47 14.75
CA GLY A 69 -6.80 0.42 14.15
C GLY A 69 -6.75 0.46 12.62
N PRO A 70 -7.54 1.35 12.00
CA PRO A 70 -7.58 1.45 10.55
C PRO A 70 -6.29 2.10 10.00
N TRP A 71 -5.72 1.52 8.95
CA TRP A 71 -4.51 2.01 8.26
C TRP A 71 -4.57 3.47 7.81
N SER A 72 -5.77 4.03 7.60
CA SER A 72 -5.98 5.45 7.29
C SER A 72 -5.53 6.41 8.40
N ARG A 73 -5.39 5.94 9.64
CA ARG A 73 -4.79 6.71 10.76
C ARG A 73 -3.27 6.74 10.71
N LEU A 74 -2.64 5.81 9.99
CA LEU A 74 -1.20 5.68 9.91
C LEU A 74 -0.66 6.26 8.59
N ILE A 75 -1.36 6.01 7.47
CA ILE A 75 -0.93 6.40 6.13
C ILE A 75 -1.94 7.41 5.55
N PRO A 76 -1.49 8.62 5.14
CA PRO A 76 -2.38 9.59 4.52
C PRO A 76 -2.88 9.09 3.16
N LYS A 77 -4.08 9.52 2.74
CA LYS A 77 -4.64 9.13 1.42
C LYS A 77 -3.74 9.52 0.25
N ARG A 78 -3.02 10.63 0.36
CA ARG A 78 -1.95 11.01 -0.57
C ARG A 78 -0.65 11.13 0.23
N MET A 79 0.40 10.44 -0.16
CA MET A 79 1.75 10.66 0.37
C MET A 79 2.45 11.67 -0.52
N THR A 80 2.94 12.78 0.06
CA THR A 80 3.70 13.79 -0.67
C THR A 80 5.14 13.81 -0.16
N VAL A 81 6.08 13.51 -1.05
CA VAL A 81 7.51 13.62 -0.76
C VAL A 81 7.86 15.09 -0.60
N ALA A 82 8.23 15.49 0.63
CA ALA A 82 8.61 16.86 0.97
C ALA A 82 10.13 17.04 1.13
N GLY A 83 10.86 15.93 1.29
CA GLY A 83 12.29 15.96 1.52
C GLY A 83 13.00 14.72 0.98
N ARG A 84 14.33 14.80 1.00
CA ARG A 84 15.24 13.70 0.64
C ARG A 84 16.34 13.66 1.69
N ILE A 85 16.72 12.47 2.10
CA ILE A 85 17.79 12.24 3.07
C ILE A 85 18.85 11.33 2.44
N PRO A 86 20.16 11.55 2.69
CA PRO A 86 21.19 10.59 2.27
C PRO A 86 20.87 9.18 2.74
N GLN A 87 21.02 8.20 1.85
CA GLN A 87 20.74 6.79 2.15
C GLN A 87 21.48 6.34 3.41
N GLN A 88 22.78 6.63 3.53
CA GLN A 88 23.58 6.22 4.68
C GLN A 88 23.02 6.77 6.01
N SER A 89 22.72 8.07 6.06
CA SER A 89 22.14 8.69 7.26
C SER A 89 20.76 8.13 7.59
N ALA A 90 19.97 7.77 6.58
CA ALA A 90 18.67 7.13 6.79
C ALA A 90 18.82 5.71 7.33
N ILE A 91 19.74 4.90 6.78
CA ILE A 91 20.02 3.55 7.26
C ILE A 91 20.44 3.58 8.72
N GLU A 92 21.40 4.44 9.08
CA GLU A 92 21.87 4.60 10.46
C GLU A 92 20.72 4.94 11.41
N TYR A 93 19.88 5.91 11.03
CA TYR A 93 18.70 6.28 11.80
C TYR A 93 17.71 5.13 11.95
N LEU A 94 17.31 4.48 10.84
CA LEU A 94 16.33 3.40 10.83
C LEU A 94 16.80 2.18 11.63
N CYS A 95 18.08 1.82 11.53
CA CYS A 95 18.68 0.76 12.34
C CYS A 95 18.71 1.13 13.82
N SER A 96 18.89 2.40 14.17
CA SER A 96 18.87 2.85 15.57
C SER A 96 17.49 2.72 16.24
N LEU A 97 16.40 2.68 15.46
CA LEU A 97 15.04 2.58 15.98
C LEU A 97 14.78 1.29 16.79
N ARG A 98 15.58 0.23 16.57
CA ARG A 98 15.52 -1.02 17.37
C ARG A 98 15.76 -0.81 18.86
N TYR A 99 16.41 0.29 19.24
CA TYR A 99 16.66 0.66 20.63
C TYR A 99 15.59 1.57 21.22
N SER A 100 14.55 1.90 20.45
CA SER A 100 13.44 2.74 20.91
C SER A 100 12.38 1.88 21.59
N ASN A 101 12.33 1.95 22.92
CA ASN A 101 11.41 1.12 23.72
C ASN A 101 9.92 1.54 23.60
N LEU A 102 9.62 2.67 22.95
CA LEU A 102 8.27 3.25 22.87
C LEU A 102 7.81 3.51 21.44
N THR A 103 8.48 2.91 20.45
CA THR A 103 8.18 3.13 19.04
C THR A 103 7.96 1.81 18.34
N ASP A 104 6.78 1.64 17.76
CA ASP A 104 6.51 0.56 16.84
C ASP A 104 6.92 0.97 15.43
N ILE A 105 7.59 0.05 14.74
CA ILE A 105 7.97 0.20 13.34
C ILE A 105 6.94 -0.56 12.51
N VAL A 106 6.38 0.09 11.50
CA VAL A 106 5.49 -0.53 10.50
C VAL A 106 6.10 -0.32 9.13
N VAL A 107 6.14 -1.36 8.32
CA VAL A 107 6.66 -1.29 6.95
C VAL A 107 5.63 -1.84 5.98
N VAL A 108 5.32 -1.05 4.95
CA VAL A 108 4.48 -1.45 3.83
C VAL A 108 5.25 -1.37 2.52
N SER A 109 4.95 -2.27 1.58
CA SER A 109 5.45 -2.19 0.20
C SER A 109 4.44 -1.44 -0.65
N ILE A 110 4.91 -0.40 -1.36
CA ILE A 110 4.11 0.41 -2.29
C ILE A 110 4.18 -0.20 -3.69
N THR A 111 3.02 -0.32 -4.33
CA THR A 111 2.88 -0.80 -5.71
C THR A 111 2.02 0.18 -6.52
N PRO A 112 2.29 0.35 -7.83
CA PRO A 112 1.44 1.16 -8.70
C PRO A 112 0.03 0.55 -8.75
N ALA A 113 -1.01 1.40 -8.69
CA ALA A 113 -2.39 0.91 -8.65
C ALA A 113 -2.85 0.29 -9.97
N SER A 114 -2.20 0.63 -11.09
CA SER A 114 -2.53 0.13 -12.42
C SER A 114 -1.27 0.05 -13.30
N ALA A 115 -1.40 -0.59 -14.47
CA ALA A 115 -0.34 -0.60 -15.48
C ALA A 115 0.04 0.82 -15.95
N GLY A 116 -0.93 1.74 -16.04
CA GLY A 116 -0.68 3.14 -16.43
C GLY A 116 0.17 3.91 -15.41
N SER A 117 0.20 3.47 -14.16
CA SER A 117 0.97 4.09 -13.07
C SER A 117 2.40 3.57 -12.96
N ARG A 118 2.74 2.46 -13.64
CA ARG A 118 4.07 1.85 -13.59
C ARG A 118 5.20 2.78 -14.04
N PRO A 119 5.10 3.54 -15.15
CA PRO A 119 6.20 4.39 -15.60
C PRO A 119 6.60 5.45 -14.56
N GLU A 120 5.63 6.04 -13.88
CA GLU A 120 5.88 7.03 -12.85
C GLU A 120 6.45 6.42 -11.56
N PHE A 121 5.95 5.25 -11.18
CA PHE A 121 6.53 4.46 -10.08
C PHE A 121 8.00 4.13 -10.34
N SER A 122 8.32 3.59 -11.52
CA SER A 122 9.70 3.27 -11.90
C SER A 122 10.58 4.52 -11.89
N LYS A 123 10.10 5.63 -12.47
CA LYS A 123 10.83 6.91 -12.47
C LYS A 123 11.14 7.41 -11.06
N LEU A 124 10.21 7.24 -10.12
CA LEU A 124 10.41 7.62 -8.71
C LEU A 124 11.45 6.73 -8.03
N VAL A 125 11.36 5.41 -8.23
CA VAL A 125 12.31 4.45 -7.65
C VAL A 125 13.72 4.67 -8.21
N ASP A 126 13.86 4.79 -9.52
CA ASP A 126 15.13 5.07 -10.21
C ASP A 126 15.74 6.40 -9.77
N TYR A 127 14.91 7.40 -9.51
CA TYR A 127 15.36 8.67 -8.96
C TYR A 127 16.05 8.48 -7.60
N PHE A 128 15.42 7.75 -6.67
CA PHE A 128 15.98 7.55 -5.33
C PHE A 128 17.25 6.70 -5.36
N ILE A 129 17.26 5.62 -6.15
CA ILE A 129 18.43 4.75 -6.33
C ILE A 129 19.59 5.54 -6.94
N SER A 130 19.38 6.22 -8.07
CA SER A 130 20.45 6.95 -8.78
C SER A 130 21.04 8.11 -7.96
N LYS A 131 20.26 8.68 -7.04
CA LYS A 131 20.71 9.77 -6.16
C LYS A 131 21.26 9.28 -4.82
N ASN A 132 21.19 7.99 -4.49
CA ASN A 132 21.50 7.46 -3.16
C ASN A 132 20.76 8.23 -2.05
N ARG A 133 19.45 8.40 -2.23
CA ARG A 133 18.58 9.16 -1.32
C ARG A 133 17.34 8.34 -0.97
N TYR A 134 16.86 8.48 0.26
CA TYR A 134 15.51 8.06 0.63
C TYR A 134 14.57 9.26 0.60
N GLY A 135 13.29 8.99 0.35
CA GLY A 135 12.23 10.00 0.39
C GLY A 135 11.75 10.25 1.81
N VAL A 136 11.40 11.50 2.11
CA VAL A 136 10.74 11.88 3.37
C VAL A 136 9.36 12.41 3.03
N VAL A 137 8.31 11.76 3.55
CA VAL A 137 6.93 12.20 3.36
C VAL A 137 6.62 13.33 4.33
N GLY A 138 6.16 14.47 3.81
CA GLY A 138 5.99 15.69 4.62
C GLY A 138 4.64 15.80 5.31
N ASN A 139 3.61 15.17 4.75
CA ASN A 139 2.27 15.25 5.31
C ASN A 139 2.07 14.15 6.34
N LYS A 140 1.98 14.56 7.61
CA LYS A 140 1.74 13.67 8.74
C LYS A 140 0.24 13.44 8.91
N VAL A 141 -0.15 12.22 9.24
CA VAL A 141 -1.51 11.95 9.75
C VAL A 141 -1.54 12.40 11.20
N ALA A 142 -2.66 12.96 11.65
CA ALA A 142 -2.80 13.43 13.03
C ALA A 142 -2.65 12.26 14.03
N GLY A 143 -1.83 12.46 15.07
CA GLY A 143 -1.64 11.52 16.18
C GLY A 143 -0.49 10.53 16.00
N ASN A 144 0.50 10.59 16.90
CA ASN A 144 1.59 9.63 17.17
C ASN A 144 2.51 9.14 16.04
N VAL A 145 2.22 9.41 14.77
CA VAL A 145 3.11 9.09 13.64
C VAL A 145 4.16 10.19 13.51
N ARG A 146 5.43 9.83 13.71
CA ARG A 146 6.51 10.83 13.66
C ARG A 146 6.92 11.13 12.25
N ASP A 147 7.53 10.18 11.54
CA ASP A 147 8.05 10.39 10.18
C ASP A 147 7.83 9.14 9.33
N THR A 148 7.68 9.34 8.02
CA THR A 148 7.55 8.26 7.03
C THR A 148 8.66 8.37 6.00
N TYR A 149 9.43 7.30 5.85
CA TYR A 149 10.54 7.21 4.92
C TYR A 149 10.19 6.30 3.75
N LEU A 150 10.48 6.76 2.54
CA LEU A 150 10.38 5.96 1.33
C LEU A 150 11.75 5.38 0.99
N VAL A 151 11.85 4.06 1.06
CA VAL A 151 13.08 3.31 0.89
C VAL A 151 13.03 2.55 -0.44
N PRO A 152 13.79 2.95 -1.46
CA PRO A 152 13.94 2.12 -2.65
C PRO A 152 14.75 0.87 -2.32
N VAL A 153 14.35 -0.26 -2.88
CA VAL A 153 15.04 -1.54 -2.74
C VAL A 153 15.35 -2.04 -4.15
N PRO A 154 16.62 -2.06 -4.59
CA PRO A 154 16.97 -2.52 -5.93
C PRO A 154 16.54 -3.98 -6.19
N ALA A 155 16.40 -4.33 -7.46
CA ALA A 155 16.29 -5.72 -7.88
C ALA A 155 17.60 -6.48 -7.62
N GLY A 156 17.54 -7.81 -7.55
CA GLY A 156 18.69 -8.68 -7.33
C GLY A 156 18.54 -9.62 -6.14
N GLU A 157 19.59 -10.40 -5.88
CA GLU A 157 19.66 -11.38 -4.79
C GLU A 157 20.14 -10.78 -3.47
N ASP A 158 20.79 -9.61 -3.54
CA ASP A 158 21.35 -8.86 -2.41
C ASP A 158 20.66 -7.49 -2.24
N GLY A 159 21.06 -6.70 -1.24
CA GLY A 159 20.53 -5.35 -1.02
C GLY A 159 19.23 -5.29 -0.22
N HIS A 160 18.99 -6.29 0.62
CA HIS A 160 17.94 -6.23 1.64
C HIS A 160 18.26 -5.07 2.61
N PRO A 161 17.35 -4.11 2.85
CA PRO A 161 17.64 -2.98 3.73
C PRO A 161 17.97 -3.46 5.15
N GLU A 162 19.10 -3.01 5.71
CA GLU A 162 19.61 -3.50 7.01
C GLU A 162 18.58 -3.36 8.13
N PHE A 163 17.79 -2.27 8.14
CA PHE A 163 16.78 -2.05 9.17
C PHE A 163 15.69 -3.12 9.16
N MET A 164 15.37 -3.72 8.01
CA MET A 164 14.39 -4.80 7.90
C MET A 164 14.87 -6.09 8.57
N LEU A 165 16.19 -6.31 8.64
CA LEU A 165 16.77 -7.49 9.31
C LEU A 165 16.63 -7.42 10.84
N ASN A 166 16.37 -6.24 11.38
CA ASN A 166 16.11 -6.05 12.82
C ASN A 166 14.64 -6.24 13.18
N LEU A 167 13.75 -6.45 12.20
CA LEU A 167 12.32 -6.63 12.44
C LEU A 167 12.00 -8.12 12.61
N VAL A 168 11.15 -8.43 13.59
CA VAL A 168 10.66 -9.81 13.83
C VAL A 168 9.90 -10.31 12.61
N ASP A 169 8.97 -9.49 12.12
CA ASP A 169 8.24 -9.74 10.89
C ASP A 169 8.92 -9.04 9.71
N ASN A 170 9.26 -9.81 8.69
CA ASN A 170 9.91 -9.34 7.47
C ASN A 170 9.54 -10.27 6.31
N TYR A 171 8.70 -9.76 5.42
CA TYR A 171 8.08 -10.49 4.32
C TYR A 171 8.57 -10.04 2.94
N ILE A 172 9.62 -9.21 2.87
CA ILE A 172 10.18 -8.86 1.56
C ILE A 172 11.01 -10.04 1.01
N PRO A 173 10.90 -10.34 -0.30
CA PRO A 173 11.57 -11.50 -0.88
C PRO A 173 13.09 -11.29 -0.95
N LYS A 174 13.85 -12.37 -0.71
CA LYS A 174 15.32 -12.35 -0.78
C LYS A 174 15.80 -11.97 -2.19
N SER A 175 15.24 -12.64 -3.21
CA SER A 175 15.49 -12.35 -4.62
C SER A 175 14.32 -11.56 -5.22
N ARG A 176 14.64 -10.47 -5.92
CA ARG A 176 13.69 -9.51 -6.49
C ARG A 176 13.94 -9.36 -7.98
N ALA A 177 12.94 -9.67 -8.80
CA ALA A 177 13.01 -9.45 -10.26
C ALA A 177 12.91 -7.97 -10.63
N GLU A 178 12.13 -7.20 -9.86
CA GLU A 178 11.90 -5.77 -10.05
C GLU A 178 12.23 -5.02 -8.75
N PRO A 179 12.65 -3.74 -8.83
CA PRO A 179 12.89 -2.96 -7.64
C PRO A 179 11.59 -2.66 -6.90
N MET A 180 11.67 -2.59 -5.58
CA MET A 180 10.54 -2.31 -4.70
C MET A 180 10.66 -0.91 -4.09
N LEU A 181 9.53 -0.37 -3.63
CA LEU A 181 9.50 0.83 -2.79
C LEU A 181 8.82 0.49 -1.48
N LEU A 182 9.52 0.71 -0.36
CA LEU A 182 8.96 0.51 0.97
C LEU A 182 8.60 1.87 1.58
N ALA A 183 7.51 1.93 2.34
CA ALA A 183 7.22 3.04 3.24
C ALA A 183 7.40 2.53 4.69
N GLN A 184 8.43 3.02 5.36
CA GLN A 184 8.67 2.76 6.78
C GLN A 184 8.05 3.89 7.59
N GLN A 185 7.24 3.51 8.59
CA GLN A 185 6.57 4.45 9.48
C GLN A 185 6.86 4.10 10.92
N GLN A 186 7.13 5.13 11.71
CA GLN A 186 7.31 5.01 13.15
C GLN A 186 6.09 5.57 13.87
N GLN A 187 5.57 4.79 14.81
CA GLN A 187 4.46 5.18 15.65
C GLN A 187 4.86 5.11 17.11
N GLN A 188 4.59 6.17 17.86
CA GLN A 188 4.70 6.09 19.31
C GLN A 188 3.59 5.20 19.89
N GLN A 189 4.00 4.21 20.68
CA GLN A 189 3.09 3.44 21.51
C GLN A 189 2.31 4.41 22.41
N GLN A 190 0.98 4.29 22.39
CA GLN A 190 0.17 5.00 23.37
C GLN A 190 0.45 4.35 24.73
N GLN A 191 0.97 5.13 25.69
CA GLN A 191 1.02 4.67 27.07
C GLN A 191 -0.42 4.38 27.49
N GLN A 192 -0.74 3.12 27.81
CA GLN A 192 -1.96 2.85 28.57
C GLN A 192 -1.85 3.65 29.88
N PRO A 193 -2.90 4.39 30.28
CA PRO A 193 -2.89 5.00 31.60
C PRO A 193 -2.64 3.89 32.63
N PRO A 194 -1.80 4.14 33.66
CA PRO A 194 -1.56 3.14 34.68
C PRO A 194 -2.90 2.66 35.20
N ALA A 195 -3.10 1.33 35.22
CA ALA A 195 -4.31 0.72 35.74
C ALA A 195 -4.60 1.34 37.11
N ALA A 196 -5.74 2.03 37.24
CA ALA A 196 -6.13 2.67 38.48
C ALA A 196 -6.03 1.62 39.59
N SER A 197 -5.11 1.84 40.53
CA SER A 197 -4.93 1.01 41.70
C SER A 197 -6.30 0.93 42.39
N ARG A 198 -6.91 -0.26 42.37
CA ARG A 198 -8.16 -0.52 43.09
C ARG A 198 -7.97 -0.02 44.52
N PRO A 199 -8.86 0.85 45.04
CA PRO A 199 -8.77 1.24 46.44
C PRO A 199 -8.84 -0.05 47.27
N GLY A 200 -7.81 -0.26 48.09
CA GLY A 200 -7.72 -1.42 48.97
C GLY A 200 -9.03 -1.53 49.75
N ARG A 201 -9.62 -2.73 49.74
CA ARG A 201 -10.76 -3.05 50.60
C ARG A 201 -10.37 -2.66 52.02
N GLY A 202 -10.99 -1.60 52.51
CA GLY A 202 -10.90 -1.18 53.89
C GLY A 202 -11.24 -2.37 54.80
N ALA A 203 -10.43 -2.49 55.85
CA ALA A 203 -10.61 -3.43 56.92
C ALA A 203 -12.05 -3.38 57.46
N THR A 204 -12.71 -4.52 57.41
CA THR A 204 -13.70 -4.97 58.39
C THR A 204 -13.08 -6.26 58.92
N ARG A 205 -12.76 -6.44 60.20
CA ARG A 205 -13.44 -6.02 61.43
C ARG A 205 -12.48 -6.25 62.59
#